data_AF-A0A6B2DVF0-F1
#
_entry.id   AF-A0A6B2DVF0-F1
#
_cell.length_a   1.000
_cell.length_b   1.000
_cell.length_c   1.000
_cell.angle_alpha   90.00
_cell.angle_beta   90.00
_cell.angle_gamma   90.00
#
_symmetry.space_group_name_H-M   'P 1'
#
loop_
_entity.id
_entity.type
_entity.pdbx_description
1 polymer ?
#
loop_
_entity_poly.entity_id
_entity_poly.type
_entity_poly.pdbx_seq_one_letter_code
_entity_poly.pdbx_strand_id
1 'polypeptide(L)'
;MGAWVAELDVASVPAAVLDRLSLVLLDIVGVTALGASLPEQRALVDAWRAPAGPAPLIGGGRLVSTDAAAWLNGVALVSLELDEGHKYAKGHPA
;
A
#
# COMPACT_ATOMS: atom_id res chain seq x y z
N MET A 1 4.59 17.08 -16.50
CA MET A 1 4.52 16.20 -15.31
C MET A 1 5.46 15.01 -15.45
N GLY A 2 5.38 14.20 -16.51
CA GLY A 2 6.29 13.05 -16.69
C GLY A 2 7.79 13.37 -16.60
N ALA A 3 8.26 14.42 -17.29
CA ALA A 3 9.66 14.86 -17.21
C ALA A 3 10.07 15.26 -15.77
N TRP A 4 9.22 16.03 -15.10
CA TRP A 4 9.46 16.44 -13.70
C TRP A 4 9.58 15.23 -12.75
N VAL A 5 8.72 14.21 -12.89
CA VAL A 5 8.80 12.99 -12.05
C VAL A 5 10.07 12.20 -12.35
N ALA A 6 10.42 12.07 -13.63
CA ALA A 6 11.59 11.29 -14.06
C ALA A 6 12.93 11.91 -13.62
N GLU A 7 12.96 13.23 -13.38
CA GLU A 7 14.15 13.99 -12.99
C GLU A 7 14.22 14.29 -11.48
N LEU A 8 13.24 13.85 -10.69
CA LEU A 8 13.22 14.09 -9.25
C LEU A 8 14.35 13.32 -8.54
N ASP A 9 15.25 14.05 -7.87
CA ASP A 9 16.28 13.47 -7.02
C ASP A 9 15.85 13.52 -5.55
N VAL A 10 15.82 12.36 -4.88
CA VAL A 10 15.50 12.24 -3.46
C VAL A 10 16.44 13.06 -2.57
N ALA A 11 17.70 13.25 -2.98
CA ALA A 11 18.67 14.05 -2.23
C ALA A 11 18.31 15.54 -2.22
N SER A 12 17.46 15.99 -3.15
CA SER A 12 16.96 17.37 -3.20
C SER A 12 15.65 17.58 -2.44
N VAL A 13 15.03 16.50 -1.94
CA VAL A 13 13.75 16.56 -1.22
C VAL A 13 13.97 17.09 0.20
N PRO A 14 13.17 18.07 0.69
CA PRO A 14 13.29 18.57 2.06
C PRO A 14 13.13 17.44 3.08
N ALA A 15 13.98 17.42 4.12
CA ALA A 15 13.99 16.37 5.14
C ALA A 15 12.61 16.13 5.77
N ALA A 16 11.86 17.18 6.05
CA ALA A 16 10.51 17.09 6.61
C ALA A 16 9.52 16.28 5.72
N VAL A 17 9.72 16.27 4.40
CA VAL A 17 8.91 15.47 3.47
C VAL A 17 9.28 13.99 3.58
N LEU A 18 10.57 13.68 3.69
CA LEU A 18 11.06 12.30 3.88
C LEU A 18 10.66 11.74 5.25
N ASP A 19 10.69 12.57 6.29
CA ASP A 19 10.21 12.20 7.62
C ASP A 19 8.71 11.88 7.57
N ARG A 20 7.92 12.73 6.89
CA ARG A 20 6.48 12.47 6.73
C ARG A 20 6.20 11.22 5.90
N LEU A 21 6.94 11.00 4.81
CA LEU A 21 6.85 9.79 3.99
C LEU A 21 7.10 8.53 4.83
N SER A 22 8.06 8.57 5.75
CA SER A 22 8.34 7.43 6.63
C SER A 22 7.15 7.11 7.54
N LEU A 23 6.44 8.14 8.04
CA LEU A 23 5.22 7.96 8.82
C LEU A 23 4.06 7.42 7.97
N VAL A 24 3.91 7.91 6.73
CA VAL A 24 2.93 7.40 5.75
C VAL A 24 3.16 5.92 5.49
N LEU A 25 4.40 5.52 5.20
CA LEU A 25 4.74 4.13 4.92
C LEU A 25 4.49 3.22 6.13
N LEU A 26 4.78 3.71 7.35
CA LEU A 26 4.48 2.98 8.58
C LEU A 26 2.98 2.75 8.75
N ASP A 27 2.17 3.78 8.51
CA ASP A 27 0.70 3.71 8.58
C ASP A 27 0.15 2.71 7.56
N ILE A 28 0.55 2.84 6.29
CA ILE A 28 0.14 1.92 5.21
C ILE A 28 0.42 0.47 5.59
N VAL A 29 1.63 0.15 6.06
CA VAL A 29 1.99 -1.23 6.41
C VAL A 29 1.13 -1.74 7.58
N GLY A 30 0.93 -0.91 8.60
CA GLY A 30 0.13 -1.26 9.78
C GLY A 30 -1.35 -1.49 9.44
N VAL A 31 -1.97 -0.53 8.74
CA VAL A 31 -3.38 -0.60 8.33
C VAL A 31 -3.60 -1.75 7.35
N THR A 32 -2.71 -1.93 6.37
CA THR A 32 -2.79 -3.08 5.45
C THR A 32 -2.75 -4.41 6.20
N ALA A 33 -1.84 -4.56 7.16
CA ALA A 33 -1.74 -5.79 7.96
C ALA A 33 -3.01 -6.05 8.79
N LEU A 34 -3.62 -4.98 9.32
CA LEU A 34 -4.89 -5.08 10.04
C LEU A 34 -6.03 -5.48 9.10
N GLY A 35 -6.16 -4.86 7.93
CA GLY A 35 -7.14 -5.24 6.92
C GLY A 35 -6.96 -6.67 6.39
N ALA A 36 -5.72 -7.12 6.24
CA ALA A 36 -5.39 -8.52 5.89
C ALA A 36 -5.88 -9.54 6.92
N SER A 37 -6.16 -9.11 8.16
CA SER A 37 -6.71 -9.98 9.19
C SER A 37 -8.22 -10.23 9.06
N LEU A 38 -8.92 -9.47 8.22
CA LEU A 38 -10.36 -9.59 8.02
C LEU A 38 -10.73 -10.94 7.36
N PRO A 39 -11.79 -11.63 7.82
CA PRO A 39 -12.25 -12.88 7.22
C PRO A 39 -12.55 -12.75 5.72
N GLU A 40 -13.17 -11.64 5.31
CA GLU A 40 -13.54 -11.35 3.92
C GLU A 40 -12.31 -11.17 3.05
N GLN A 41 -11.28 -10.50 3.57
CA GLN A 41 -10.01 -10.31 2.87
C GLN A 41 -9.27 -11.63 2.68
N ARG A 42 -9.28 -12.52 3.69
CA ARG A 42 -8.71 -13.87 3.57
C ARG A 42 -9.47 -14.70 2.54
N ALA A 43 -10.80 -14.67 2.59
CA ALA A 43 -11.65 -15.36 1.62
C ALA A 43 -11.38 -14.88 0.18
N LEU A 44 -11.19 -13.56 0.00
CA LEU A 44 -10.84 -12.97 -1.29
C LEU A 44 -9.48 -13.46 -1.80
N VAL A 45 -8.45 -13.45 -0.95
CA VAL A 45 -7.10 -13.95 -1.27
C VAL A 45 -7.14 -15.43 -1.69
N ASP A 46 -7.92 -16.25 -0.99
CA ASP A 46 -8.06 -17.68 -1.28
C ASP A 46 -8.85 -17.94 -2.57
N ALA A 47 -9.92 -17.17 -2.82
CA ALA A 47 -10.73 -17.27 -4.02
C ALA A 47 -9.97 -16.81 -5.29
N TRP A 48 -9.14 -15.78 -5.18
CA TRP A 48 -8.37 -15.24 -6.31
C TRP A 48 -7.33 -16.24 -6.82
N ARG A 49 -6.72 -17.05 -5.94
CA ARG A 49 -5.68 -18.03 -6.28
C ARG A 49 -4.55 -17.44 -7.13
N ALA A 50 -4.07 -16.26 -6.72
CA ALA A 50 -3.06 -15.51 -7.45
C ALA A 50 -1.79 -16.36 -7.71
N PRO A 51 -1.16 -16.24 -8.90
CA PRO A 51 0.12 -16.88 -9.19
C PRO A 51 1.18 -16.52 -8.16
N ALA A 52 2.11 -17.44 -7.89
CA ALA A 52 3.28 -17.15 -7.07
C ALA A 52 4.17 -16.09 -7.77
N GLY A 53 4.87 -15.29 -6.97
CA GLY A 53 5.74 -14.24 -7.47
C GLY A 53 6.58 -13.64 -6.35
N PRO A 54 7.30 -12.52 -6.59
CA PRO A 54 8.21 -11.96 -5.62
C PRO A 54 7.55 -11.02 -4.60
N ALA A 55 6.30 -10.61 -4.82
CA ALA A 55 5.68 -9.53 -4.05
C ALA A 55 4.89 -10.05 -2.84
N PRO A 56 5.08 -9.48 -1.64
CA PRO A 56 4.42 -9.97 -0.43
C PRO A 56 2.96 -9.50 -0.32
N LEU A 57 2.10 -10.39 0.20
CA LEU A 57 0.86 -9.99 0.84
C LEU A 57 1.17 -9.58 2.29
N ILE A 58 1.02 -8.29 2.58
CA ILE A 58 1.32 -7.74 3.91
C ILE A 58 0.35 -8.36 4.93
N GLY A 59 0.89 -8.93 6.01
CA GLY A 59 0.09 -9.65 7.01
C GLY A 59 -0.43 -11.03 6.57
N GLY A 60 -0.19 -11.46 5.32
CA GLY A 60 -0.73 -12.69 4.74
C GLY A 60 0.26 -13.86 4.62
N GLY A 61 1.56 -13.66 4.86
CA GLY A 61 2.57 -14.71 4.86
C GLY A 61 2.81 -15.41 3.51
N ARG A 62 2.36 -14.81 2.39
CA ARG A 62 2.45 -15.35 1.03
C ARG A 62 3.15 -14.36 0.11
N LEU A 63 3.84 -14.89 -0.90
CA LEU A 63 4.35 -14.11 -2.02
C LEU A 63 3.57 -14.47 -3.29
N VAL A 64 3.14 -13.45 -4.03
CA VAL A 64 2.32 -13.57 -5.25
C VAL A 64 2.87 -12.67 -6.36
N SER A 65 2.28 -12.73 -7.55
CA SER A 65 2.60 -11.83 -8.64
C SER A 65 2.42 -10.36 -8.22
N THR A 66 3.24 -9.47 -8.77
CA THR A 66 3.29 -8.05 -8.37
C THR A 66 1.97 -7.31 -8.53
N ASP A 67 1.23 -7.61 -9.61
CA ASP A 67 -0.09 -7.06 -9.88
C ASP A 67 -1.13 -7.52 -8.86
N ALA A 68 -1.14 -8.81 -8.52
CA ALA A 68 -2.04 -9.37 -7.52
C ALA A 68 -1.72 -8.82 -6.12
N ALA A 69 -0.44 -8.70 -5.76
CA ALA A 69 -0.04 -8.12 -4.49
C ALA A 69 -0.45 -6.65 -4.37
N ALA A 70 -0.27 -5.85 -5.43
CA ALA A 70 -0.70 -4.45 -5.45
C ALA A 70 -2.21 -4.33 -5.23
N TRP A 71 -3.01 -5.14 -5.92
CA TRP A 71 -4.47 -5.11 -5.79
C TRP A 71 -4.94 -5.59 -4.42
N LEU A 72 -4.48 -6.76 -3.97
CA LEU A 72 -4.93 -7.36 -2.71
C LEU A 72 -4.48 -6.55 -1.49
N ASN A 73 -3.25 -6.02 -1.47
CA ASN A 73 -2.80 -5.13 -0.41
C ASN A 73 -3.57 -3.80 -0.44
N GLY A 74 -3.87 -3.25 -1.62
CA GLY A 74 -4.67 -2.03 -1.74
C GLY A 74 -6.08 -2.19 -1.20
N VAL A 75 -6.75 -3.32 -1.48
CA VAL A 75 -8.06 -3.63 -0.89
C VAL A 75 -7.96 -3.75 0.63
N ALA A 76 -6.95 -4.47 1.14
CA ALA A 76 -6.75 -4.59 2.59
C ALA A 76 -6.52 -3.24 3.26
N LEU A 77 -5.72 -2.34 2.65
CA LEU A 77 -5.42 -1.00 3.16
C LEU A 77 -6.69 -0.19 3.42
N VAL A 78 -7.61 -0.14 2.45
CA VAL A 78 -8.81 0.71 2.54
C VAL A 78 -10.00 0.06 3.25
N SER A 79 -9.95 -1.25 3.52
CA SER A 79 -11.10 -2.03 4.03
C SER A 79 -11.64 -1.56 5.38
N LEU A 80 -10.84 -0.86 6.17
CA LEU A 80 -11.19 -0.40 7.51
C LEU A 80 -11.35 1.12 7.62
N GLU A 81 -11.11 1.87 6.54
CA GLU A 81 -11.15 3.34 6.53
C GLU A 81 -10.23 3.96 7.60
N LEU A 82 -9.11 3.30 7.89
CA LEU A 82 -8.08 3.76 8.84
C LEU A 82 -6.85 4.37 8.15
N ASP A 83 -6.77 4.21 6.83
CA ASP A 83 -5.72 4.79 6.01
C ASP A 83 -5.88 6.31 5.91
N GLU A 84 -4.76 7.01 5.80
CA GLU A 84 -4.77 8.46 5.88
C GLU A 84 -5.36 9.15 4.64
N GLY A 85 -6.24 10.13 4.90
CA GLY A 85 -6.76 11.03 3.87
C GLY A 85 -5.82 12.18 3.55
N HIS A 86 -5.94 12.74 2.35
CA HIS A 86 -5.19 13.93 1.94
C HIS A 86 -6.10 15.08 1.51
N LYS A 87 -6.03 16.20 2.25
CA LYS A 87 -6.82 17.44 2.06
C LYS A 87 -6.97 17.87 0.59
N TYR A 88 -5.86 17.91 -0.14
CA TYR A 88 -5.84 18.45 -1.50
C TYR A 88 -6.21 17.40 -2.55
N ALA A 89 -5.99 16.13 -2.26
CA ALA A 89 -6.37 15.04 -3.16
C ALA A 89 -7.86 14.69 -3.03
N LYS A 90 -8.49 15.04 -1.89
CA LYS A 90 -9.90 14.73 -1.56
C LYS A 90 -10.18 13.22 -1.62
N GLY A 91 -9.28 12.45 -1.00
CA GLY A 91 -9.34 11.00 -0.94
C GLY A 91 -8.12 10.44 -0.23
N HIS A 92 -7.81 9.19 -0.52
CA HIS A 92 -6.81 8.38 0.14
C HIS A 92 -5.72 8.02 -0.87
N PRO A 93 -4.68 8.86 -1.05
CA PRO A 93 -3.71 8.71 -2.13
C PRO A 93 -2.56 7.72 -1.83
N ALA A 94 -2.51 7.22 -0.60
CA ALA A 94 -1.48 6.33 -0.07
C ALA A 94 -1.57 4.91 -0.67
#